data_AF-A0A954FA26-F1
#
_entry.id   AF-A0A954FA26-F1
#
_cell.length_a   1.000
_cell.length_b   1.000
_cell.length_c   1.000
_cell.angle_alpha   90.00
_cell.angle_beta   90.00
_cell.angle_gamma   90.00
#
_symmetry.space_group_name_H-M   'P 1'
#
loop_
_entity.id
_entity.type
_entity.pdbx_description
1 polymer ?
#
loop_
_entity_poly.entity_id
_entity_poly.type
_entity_poly.pdbx_seq_one_letter_code
_entity_poly.pdbx_strand_id
1 'polypeptide(L)'
;MLLSSDHLLAILGIAIALSAYLSGIRLYLIQKIRNIPHDDPLKAEKKYEIQKQLGWLTLADAPIVLSAFLLGVGLIWPSLTGLRTHRWMLSLGLWLFLFAGTMMVIQHFLAWYRTLVELVPITSLVLIALLIIFALMIWKTLLV
;
A
#
# COMPACT_ATOMS: atom_id res chain seq x y z
N MET A 1 16.82 17.11 -10.19
CA MET A 1 15.80 16.73 -11.17
C MET A 1 14.49 17.37 -10.72
N LEU A 2 14.06 18.48 -11.35
CA LEU A 2 12.82 19.18 -11.00
C LEU A 2 11.67 18.44 -11.72
N LEU A 3 10.82 17.72 -10.98
CA LEU A 3 9.59 17.14 -11.53
C LEU A 3 8.71 18.25 -12.11
N SER A 4 8.23 18.08 -13.34
CA SER A 4 7.24 18.99 -13.94
C SER A 4 5.91 18.91 -13.18
N SER A 5 5.12 19.99 -13.25
CA SER A 5 3.80 20.06 -12.60
C SER A 5 2.88 18.91 -12.99
N ASP A 6 2.98 18.44 -14.23
CA ASP A 6 2.18 17.31 -14.74
C ASP A 6 2.51 15.99 -14.01
N HIS A 7 3.80 15.74 -13.72
CA HIS A 7 4.20 14.56 -12.96
C HIS A 7 3.76 14.65 -11.49
N LEU A 8 3.79 15.84 -10.89
CA LEU A 8 3.31 16.05 -9.52
C LEU A 8 1.79 15.86 -9.43
N LEU A 9 1.03 16.31 -10.43
CA LEU A 9 -0.41 16.07 -10.54
C LEU A 9 -0.71 14.58 -10.69
N ALA A 10 0.06 13.85 -11.49
CA ALA A 10 -0.10 12.41 -11.63
C ALA A 10 0.17 11.67 -10.30
N ILE A 11 1.25 12.01 -9.59
CA ILE A 11 1.59 11.43 -8.28
C ILE A 11 0.50 11.75 -7.26
N LEU A 12 0.01 12.99 -7.23
CA LEU A 12 -1.09 13.41 -6.37
C LEU A 12 -2.36 12.59 -6.66
N GLY A 13 -2.72 12.43 -7.93
CA GLY A 13 -3.87 11.63 -8.35
C GLY A 13 -3.77 10.18 -7.88
N ILE A 14 -2.59 9.56 -8.02
CA ILE A 14 -2.31 8.22 -7.51
C ILE A 14 -2.42 8.19 -5.99
N ALA A 15 -1.86 9.16 -5.28
CA ALA A 15 -1.92 9.24 -3.82
C ALA A 15 -3.36 9.34 -3.31
N ILE A 16 -4.20 10.14 -3.97
CA ILE A 16 -5.63 10.28 -3.65
C ILE A 16 -6.38 8.95 -3.92
N ALA A 17 -6.15 8.33 -5.07
CA ALA A 17 -6.79 7.06 -5.42
C ALA A 17 -6.41 5.95 -4.43
N LEU A 18 -5.14 5.84 -4.07
CA LEU A 18 -4.64 4.87 -3.07
C LEU A 18 -5.22 5.15 -1.68
N SER A 19 -5.30 6.41 -1.27
CA SER A 19 -5.93 6.82 -0.01
C SER A 19 -7.40 6.40 0.05
N ALA A 20 -8.16 6.64 -1.03
CA ALA A 20 -9.56 6.22 -1.11
C ALA A 20 -9.71 4.69 -1.03
N TYR A 21 -8.85 3.97 -1.76
CA TYR A 21 -8.81 2.50 -1.74
C TYR A 21 -8.54 1.95 -0.33
N LEU A 22 -7.52 2.48 0.36
CA LEU A 22 -7.18 2.09 1.72
C LEU A 22 -8.30 2.39 2.73
N SER A 23 -8.95 3.55 2.58
CA SER A 23 -10.10 3.91 3.41
C SER A 23 -11.25 2.91 3.25
N GLY A 24 -11.50 2.43 2.02
CA GLY A 24 -12.48 1.37 1.73
C GLY A 24 -12.15 0.06 2.45
N ILE A 25 -10.89 -0.38 2.38
CA ILE A 25 -10.43 -1.60 3.09
C ILE A 25 -10.60 -1.44 4.60
N ARG A 26 -10.18 -0.29 5.16
CA ARG A 26 -10.30 -0.02 6.59
C ARG A 26 -11.76 -0.08 7.04
N LEU A 27 -12.67 0.54 6.29
CA LEU A 27 -14.09 0.54 6.60
C LEU A 27 -14.67 -0.89 6.57
N TYR A 28 -14.32 -1.68 5.56
CA TYR A 28 -14.71 -3.09 5.46
C TYR A 28 -14.22 -3.91 6.66
N LEU A 29 -12.97 -3.74 7.08
CA LEU A 29 -12.40 -4.46 8.23
C LEU A 29 -13.06 -4.04 9.56
N ILE A 30 -13.37 -2.75 9.73
CA ILE A 30 -14.11 -2.25 10.91
C ILE A 30 -15.52 -2.87 10.95
N GLN A 31 -16.22 -2.91 9.82
CA GLN A 31 -17.53 -3.57 9.72
C GLN A 31 -17.42 -5.07 10.06
N LYS A 32 -16.38 -5.74 9.56
CA LYS A 32 -16.11 -7.15 9.87
C LYS A 32 -15.88 -7.37 11.36
N ILE A 33 -15.14 -6.49 12.05
CA ILE A 33 -14.96 -6.55 13.51
C ILE A 33 -16.30 -6.35 14.24
N ARG A 34 -17.11 -5.38 13.80
CA ARG A 34 -18.41 -5.07 14.42
C ARG A 34 -19.39 -6.24 14.33
N ASN A 35 -19.29 -7.05 13.30
CA ASN A 35 -20.16 -8.21 13.08
C ASN A 35 -19.76 -9.45 13.89
N ILE A 36 -18.64 -9.40 14.65
CA ILE A 36 -18.22 -10.50 15.53
C ILE A 36 -18.96 -10.37 16.89
N PRO A 37 -19.76 -11.39 17.30
CA PRO A 37 -20.45 -11.38 18.60
C PRO A 37 -19.46 -11.23 19.77
N HIS A 38 -19.83 -10.43 20.77
CA HIS A 38 -18.93 -9.99 21.84
C HIS A 38 -18.63 -11.07 22.90
N ASP A 39 -19.41 -12.16 22.94
CA ASP A 39 -19.42 -13.15 24.04
C ASP A 39 -18.66 -14.47 23.75
N ASP A 40 -17.93 -14.57 22.64
CA ASP A 40 -17.22 -15.81 22.27
C ASP A 40 -15.70 -15.68 22.50
N PRO A 41 -15.11 -16.37 23.50
CA PRO A 41 -13.67 -16.28 23.80
C PRO A 41 -12.78 -16.77 22.64
N LEU A 42 -13.27 -17.70 21.82
CA LEU A 42 -12.59 -18.18 20.60
C LEU A 42 -12.57 -17.13 19.46
N LYS A 43 -13.46 -16.12 19.49
CA LYS A 43 -13.52 -15.05 18.48
C LYS A 43 -12.77 -13.79 18.92
N ALA A 44 -12.36 -13.71 20.20
CA ALA A 44 -11.55 -12.62 20.72
C ALA A 44 -10.15 -12.55 20.07
N GLU A 45 -9.53 -13.71 19.85
CA GLU A 45 -8.24 -13.82 19.16
C GLU A 45 -8.34 -13.33 17.70
N LYS A 46 -9.37 -13.77 16.96
CA LYS A 46 -9.64 -13.28 15.59
C LYS A 46 -9.88 -11.77 15.54
N LYS A 47 -10.56 -11.21 16.53
CA LYS A 47 -10.79 -9.76 16.63
C LYS A 47 -9.47 -9.00 16.83
N TYR A 48 -8.59 -9.52 17.68
CA TYR A 48 -7.26 -8.95 17.92
C TYR A 48 -6.38 -9.00 16.67
N GLU A 49 -6.41 -10.11 15.93
CA GLU A 49 -5.66 -10.23 14.67
C GLU A 49 -6.12 -9.21 13.63
N ILE A 50 -7.42 -9.00 13.47
CA ILE A 50 -7.95 -8.01 12.53
C ILE A 50 -7.58 -6.59 12.99
N GLN A 51 -7.63 -6.28 14.29
CA GLN A 51 -7.19 -4.99 14.82
C GLN A 51 -5.70 -4.74 14.59
N LYS A 52 -4.87 -5.77 14.76
CA LYS A 52 -3.44 -5.71 14.43
C LYS A 52 -3.27 -5.41 12.95
N GLN A 53 -3.92 -6.16 12.06
CA GLN A 53 -3.88 -5.91 10.61
C GLN A 53 -4.32 -4.47 10.26
N LEU A 54 -5.35 -3.95 10.92
CA LEU A 54 -5.84 -2.58 10.75
C LEU A 54 -4.79 -1.53 11.18
N GLY A 55 -4.13 -1.75 12.31
CA GLY A 55 -3.06 -0.89 12.81
C GLY A 55 -1.87 -0.86 11.86
N TRP A 56 -1.47 -2.02 11.33
CA TRP A 56 -0.43 -2.10 10.31
C TRP A 56 -0.83 -1.38 9.03
N LEU A 57 -2.06 -1.55 8.55
CA LEU A 57 -2.57 -0.85 7.37
C LEU A 57 -2.55 0.68 7.55
N THR A 58 -2.90 1.14 8.75
CA THR A 58 -2.92 2.57 9.10
C THR A 58 -1.51 3.20 9.02
N LEU A 59 -0.47 2.39 9.25
CA LEU A 59 0.93 2.83 9.14
C LEU A 59 1.31 3.23 7.70
N ALA A 60 0.67 2.64 6.69
CA ALA A 60 0.83 3.03 5.28
C ALA A 60 -0.16 4.13 4.88
N ASP A 61 -1.37 4.12 5.45
CA ASP A 61 -2.44 5.07 5.12
C ASP A 61 -2.10 6.50 5.57
N ALA A 62 -1.63 6.68 6.81
CA ALA A 62 -1.29 8.00 7.34
C ALA A 62 -0.26 8.77 6.49
N PRO A 63 0.88 8.19 6.09
CA PRO A 63 1.83 8.86 5.20
C PRO A 63 1.29 9.08 3.78
N ILE A 64 0.40 8.23 3.25
CA ILE A 64 -0.28 8.48 1.95
C ILE A 64 -1.18 9.72 2.02
N VAL A 65 -2.01 9.82 3.07
CA VAL A 65 -2.93 10.95 3.25
C VAL A 65 -2.15 12.24 3.44
N LEU A 66 -1.12 12.21 4.28
CA LEU A 66 -0.28 13.36 4.53
C LEU A 66 0.51 13.77 3.27
N SER A 67 0.98 12.80 2.50
CA SER A 67 1.61 13.05 1.20
C SER A 67 0.66 13.76 0.24
N ALA A 68 -0.55 13.21 0.02
CA ALA A 68 -1.55 13.80 -0.85
C ALA A 68 -1.91 15.22 -0.42
N PHE A 69 -2.04 15.46 0.89
CA PHE A 69 -2.30 16.79 1.42
C PHE A 69 -1.16 17.77 1.11
N LEU A 70 0.09 17.42 1.41
CA LEU A 70 1.25 18.31 1.19
C LEU A 70 1.49 18.58 -0.30
N LEU A 71 1.33 17.57 -1.16
CA LEU A 71 1.43 17.72 -2.61
C LEU A 71 0.30 18.57 -3.16
N GLY A 72 -0.94 18.36 -2.71
CA GLY A 72 -2.11 19.14 -3.09
C GLY A 72 -1.97 20.61 -2.71
N VAL A 73 -1.63 20.90 -1.45
CA VAL A 73 -1.34 22.27 -1.00
C VAL A 73 -0.18 22.85 -1.82
N GLY A 74 0.89 22.08 -2.05
CA GLY A 74 2.05 22.55 -2.80
C GLY A 74 1.78 22.90 -4.27
N LEU A 75 0.82 22.23 -4.91
CA LEU A 75 0.41 22.51 -6.28
C LEU A 75 -0.51 23.73 -6.35
N ILE A 76 -1.42 23.90 -5.39
CA ILE A 76 -2.44 24.96 -5.42
C ILE A 76 -1.92 26.27 -4.81
N TRP A 77 -0.91 26.20 -3.93
CA TRP A 77 -0.35 27.35 -3.21
C TRP A 77 0.05 28.54 -4.09
N PRO A 78 0.78 28.36 -5.22
CA PRO A 78 1.16 29.48 -6.08
C PRO A 78 -0.04 30.14 -6.73
N SER A 79 -1.06 29.36 -7.10
CA SER A 79 -2.29 29.86 -7.70
C SER A 79 -3.14 30.66 -6.71
N LEU A 80 -3.11 30.29 -5.41
CA LEU A 80 -3.87 30.98 -4.37
C LEU A 80 -3.17 32.23 -3.83
N THR A 81 -1.86 32.17 -3.65
CA THR A 81 -1.10 33.22 -2.92
C THR A 81 -0.21 34.07 -3.81
N GLY A 82 0.05 33.63 -5.06
CA GLY A 82 1.06 34.23 -5.93
C GLY A 82 2.51 33.96 -5.48
N LEU A 83 2.70 33.26 -4.35
CA LEU A 83 4.02 32.97 -3.79
C LEU A 83 4.51 31.59 -4.23
N ARG A 84 5.84 31.44 -4.34
CA ARG A 84 6.45 30.15 -4.67
C ARG A 84 6.22 29.15 -3.53
N THR A 85 5.89 27.92 -3.89
CA THR A 85 5.78 26.80 -2.94
C THR A 85 7.11 26.53 -2.26
N HIS A 86 7.08 26.30 -0.94
CA HIS A 86 8.26 25.94 -0.19
C HIS A 86 8.75 24.53 -0.60
N ARG A 87 10.03 24.43 -0.96
CA ARG A 87 10.65 23.18 -1.47
C ARG A 87 10.53 22.00 -0.49
N TRP A 88 10.57 22.28 0.82
CA TRP A 88 10.46 21.23 1.84
C TRP A 88 9.12 20.51 1.76
N MET A 89 8.04 21.21 1.41
CA MET A 89 6.69 20.64 1.38
C MET A 89 6.53 19.63 0.25
N LEU A 90 7.05 19.95 -0.93
CA LEU A 90 7.09 19.03 -2.07
C LEU A 90 8.01 17.83 -1.80
N SER A 91 9.21 18.08 -1.27
CA SER A 91 10.16 17.02 -0.94
C SER A 91 9.59 16.04 0.09
N LEU A 92 9.02 16.57 1.18
CA LEU A 92 8.43 15.76 2.25
C LEU A 92 7.21 15.00 1.74
N GLY A 93 6.34 15.63 0.94
CA GLY A 93 5.21 14.96 0.29
C GLY A 93 5.64 13.77 -0.58
N LEU A 94 6.68 13.93 -1.39
CA LEU A 94 7.23 12.85 -2.22
C LEU A 94 7.88 11.74 -1.40
N TRP A 95 8.62 12.08 -0.34
CA TRP A 95 9.22 11.10 0.57
C TRP A 95 8.16 10.26 1.29
N LEU A 96 7.10 10.92 1.78
CA LEU A 96 5.97 10.22 2.39
C LEU A 96 5.25 9.32 1.40
N PHE A 97 5.08 9.78 0.15
CA PHE A 97 4.48 8.95 -0.92
C PHE A 97 5.31 7.68 -1.15
N LEU A 98 6.63 7.84 -1.29
CA LEU A 98 7.55 6.72 -1.53
C LEU A 98 7.54 5.74 -0.35
N PHE A 99 7.59 6.26 0.88
CA PHE A 99 7.53 5.45 2.09
C PHE A 99 6.24 4.64 2.15
N ALA A 100 5.10 5.31 1.96
CA ALA A 100 3.79 4.68 2.02
C ALA A 100 3.58 3.64 0.92
N GLY A 101 4.00 3.95 -0.31
CA GLY A 101 4.00 2.99 -1.42
C GLY A 101 4.85 1.76 -1.13
N THR A 102 6.05 1.96 -0.58
CA THR A 102 6.93 0.84 -0.18
C THR A 102 6.28 -0.03 0.90
N MET A 103 5.69 0.58 1.93
CA MET A 103 4.98 -0.16 2.98
C MET A 103 3.79 -0.95 2.41
N MET A 104 3.05 -0.37 1.47
CA MET A 104 1.91 -1.05 0.83
C MET A 104 2.38 -2.27 0.02
N VAL A 105 3.48 -2.16 -0.72
CA VAL A 105 4.06 -3.30 -1.47
C VAL A 105 4.48 -4.40 -0.52
N ILE A 106 5.16 -4.07 0.58
CA ILE A 106 5.57 -5.05 1.59
C ILE A 106 4.35 -5.75 2.19
N GLN A 107 3.32 -4.99 2.56
CA GLN A 107 2.08 -5.55 3.11
C GLN A 107 1.37 -6.45 2.12
N HIS A 108 1.29 -6.04 0.86
CA HIS A 108 0.68 -6.85 -0.19
C HIS A 108 1.46 -8.14 -0.42
N PHE A 109 2.80 -8.07 -0.46
CA PHE A 109 3.65 -9.25 -0.60
C PHE A 109 3.48 -10.23 0.57
N LEU A 110 3.42 -9.72 1.81
CA LEU A 110 3.18 -10.55 3.00
C LEU A 110 1.80 -11.20 2.98
N ALA A 111 0.75 -10.47 2.58
CA ALA A 111 -0.60 -11.00 2.45
C ALA A 111 -0.68 -12.08 1.37
N TRP A 112 -0.06 -11.83 0.22
CA TRP A 112 0.05 -12.79 -0.87
C TRP A 112 0.80 -14.06 -0.44
N TYR A 113 1.94 -13.92 0.24
CA TYR A 113 2.70 -15.05 0.78
C TYR A 113 1.87 -15.90 1.76
N ARG A 114 1.14 -15.27 2.69
CA ARG A 114 0.25 -15.99 3.61
C ARG A 114 -0.84 -16.76 2.86
N THR A 115 -1.45 -16.11 1.86
CA THR A 115 -2.49 -16.73 1.03
C THR A 115 -1.96 -17.95 0.29
N LEU A 116 -0.73 -17.87 -0.25
CA LEU A 116 -0.08 -19.00 -0.90
C LEU A 116 0.14 -20.17 0.06
N VAL A 117 0.64 -19.90 1.27
CA VAL A 117 0.88 -20.94 2.28
C VAL A 117 -0.41 -21.59 2.77
N GLU A 118 -1.51 -20.82 2.87
CA GLU A 118 -2.81 -21.35 3.33
C GLU A 118 -3.60 -22.10 2.25
N LEU A 119 -3.60 -21.63 1.01
CA LEU A 119 -4.41 -22.23 -0.06
C LEU A 119 -3.71 -23.36 -0.80
N VAL A 120 -2.39 -23.35 -0.85
CA VAL A 120 -1.64 -24.26 -1.72
C VAL A 120 -0.88 -25.28 -0.87
N PRO A 121 -1.16 -26.59 -1.01
CA PRO A 121 -0.38 -27.61 -0.33
C PRO A 121 1.10 -27.44 -0.73
N ILE A 122 2.00 -27.57 0.24
CA ILE A 122 3.44 -27.29 0.10
C ILE A 122 4.04 -27.94 -1.15
N THR A 123 3.57 -29.13 -1.52
CA THR A 123 3.95 -29.86 -2.73
C THR A 123 3.68 -29.08 -4.03
N SER A 124 2.57 -28.35 -4.12
CA SER A 124 2.22 -27.55 -5.30
C SER A 124 2.99 -26.23 -5.36
N LEU A 125 3.34 -25.64 -4.20
CA LEU A 125 4.25 -24.48 -4.15
C LEU A 125 5.65 -24.83 -4.65
N VAL A 126 6.17 -25.98 -4.20
CA VAL A 126 7.47 -26.48 -4.66
C VAL A 126 7.44 -26.76 -6.17
N LEU A 127 6.35 -27.32 -6.70
CA LEU A 127 6.18 -27.55 -8.13
C LEU A 127 6.15 -26.24 -8.94
N ILE A 128 5.40 -25.22 -8.49
CA ILE A 128 5.34 -23.90 -9.13
C ILE A 128 6.72 -23.23 -9.10
N ALA A 129 7.42 -23.28 -7.96
CA ALA A 129 8.77 -22.73 -7.85
C ALA A 129 9.75 -23.44 -8.80
N LEU A 130 9.70 -24.77 -8.88
CA LEU A 130 10.49 -25.55 -9.83
C LEU A 130 10.17 -25.19 -11.28
N LEU A 131 8.89 -25.01 -11.63
CA LEU A 131 8.48 -24.59 -12.96
C LEU A 131 8.96 -23.17 -13.31
N ILE A 132 8.92 -22.24 -12.36
CA ILE A 132 9.44 -20.87 -12.55
C ILE A 132 10.96 -20.91 -12.74
N ILE A 133 11.69 -21.67 -11.93
CA ILE A 133 13.14 -21.83 -12.07
C ILE A 133 13.47 -22.46 -13.42
N PHE A 134 12.74 -23.49 -13.82
CA PHE A 134 12.92 -24.16 -15.10
C PHE A 134 12.62 -23.24 -16.29
N ALA A 135 11.54 -22.44 -16.21
CA ALA A 135 11.21 -21.44 -17.22
C ALA A 135 12.27 -20.34 -17.32
N LEU A 136 12.80 -19.86 -16.19
CA LEU A 136 13.90 -18.89 -16.14
C LEU A 136 15.20 -19.46 -16.70
N MET A 137 15.50 -20.73 -16.42
CA MET A 137 16.64 -21.43 -17.00
C MET A 137 16.51 -21.55 -18.52
N ILE A 138 15.35 -21.98 -19.01
CA ILE A 138 15.05 -22.08 -20.45
C ILE A 138 15.16 -20.71 -21.13
N TRP A 139 14.58 -19.68 -20.51
CA TRP A 139 14.66 -18.30 -20.99
C TRP A 139 16.11 -17.84 -21.12
N LYS A 140 16.93 -18.09 -20.09
CA LYS A 140 18.35 -17.74 -20.09
C LYS A 140 19.15 -18.50 -21.16
N THR A 141 18.78 -19.73 -21.50
CA THR A 141 19.46 -20.54 -22.52
C THR A 141 18.99 -20.28 -23.95
N LEU A 142 17.81 -19.70 -24.16
CA LEU A 142 17.25 -19.41 -25.49
C LEU A 142 17.49 -17.97 -25.95
N LEU A 143 17.78 -17.04 -25.03
CA LEU A 143 18.02 -15.62 -25.31
C LEU A 143 19.49 -15.18 -25.15
N VAL A 144 20.39 -16.14 -24.98
CA VAL A 144 21.86 -15.98 -25.08
C VAL A 144 22.34 -16.84 -26.23
#